data_AF-A0A9D9LV18-F1
#
_entry.id   AF-A0A9D9LV18-F1
#
_cell.length_a   1.000
_cell.length_b   1.000
_cell.length_c   1.000
_cell.angle_alpha   90.00
_cell.angle_beta   90.00
_cell.angle_gamma   90.00
#
_symmetry.space_group_name_H-M   'P 1'
#
loop_
_entity.id
_entity.type
_entity.pdbx_description
1 polymer ?
#
loop_
_entity_poly.entity_id
_entity_poly.type
_entity_poly.pdbx_seq_one_letter_code
_entity_poly.pdbx_strand_id
1 'polypeptide(L)'
;AAGLADKCEIQLAYAIGVAKPVSVMVDTFGTNKIDEEKIEELVAKNSDLRPVGIINMLDLRRPIYAQTAAYGHFGRTDIDLPWEKTDKADDLKAQAGL
;
A
#
# COMPACT_ATOMS: atom_id res chain seq x y z
N ALA A 1 -8.01 4.06 8.15
CA ALA A 1 -7.14 5.05 7.51
C ALA A 1 -7.95 5.96 6.59
N ALA A 2 -8.15 5.68 5.29
CA ALA A 2 -8.93 6.56 4.39
C ALA A 2 -10.46 6.33 4.38
N GLY A 3 -10.93 5.21 4.93
CA GLY A 3 -12.36 4.87 4.96
C GLY A 3 -12.92 4.34 3.63
N LEU A 4 -12.07 3.92 2.70
CA LEU A 4 -12.50 3.40 1.38
C LEU A 4 -13.13 2.01 1.45
N ALA A 5 -12.74 1.19 2.43
CA ALA A 5 -13.28 -0.14 2.71
C ALA A 5 -12.99 -0.53 4.17
N ASP A 6 -13.76 -1.48 4.72
CA ASP A 6 -13.53 -2.03 6.06
C ASP A 6 -12.51 -3.19 6.03
N LYS A 7 -12.39 -3.87 4.89
CA LYS A 7 -11.38 -4.88 4.56
C LYS A 7 -10.85 -4.63 3.15
N CYS A 8 -9.56 -4.87 2.94
CA CYS A 8 -8.92 -4.67 1.65
C CYS A 8 -7.73 -5.62 1.53
N GLU A 9 -7.69 -6.40 0.46
CA GLU A 9 -6.56 -7.18 0.00
C GLU A 9 -6.03 -6.58 -1.30
N ILE A 10 -4.71 -6.54 -1.43
CA ILE A 10 -4.03 -6.07 -2.64
C ILE A 10 -3.08 -7.17 -3.11
N GLN A 11 -3.18 -7.54 -4.37
CA GLN A 11 -2.27 -8.47 -5.03
C GLN A 11 -1.41 -7.74 -6.06
N LEU A 12 -0.10 -8.03 -6.06
CA LEU A 12 0.86 -7.50 -7.02
C LEU A 12 1.61 -8.66 -7.69
N ALA A 13 1.77 -8.60 -9.02
CA ALA A 13 2.57 -9.55 -9.78
C ALA A 13 3.66 -8.82 -10.58
N TYR A 14 4.87 -9.39 -10.64
CA TYR A 14 6.00 -8.87 -11.41
C TYR A 14 6.61 -9.96 -12.29
N ALA A 15 7.08 -9.56 -13.47
CA ALA A 15 7.95 -10.38 -14.29
C ALA A 15 9.41 -9.95 -14.09
N ILE A 16 10.33 -10.91 -14.05
CA ILE A 16 11.77 -10.62 -13.91
C ILE A 16 12.21 -9.70 -15.04
N GLY A 17 12.90 -8.61 -14.70
CA GLY A 17 13.36 -7.60 -15.65
C GLY A 17 12.32 -6.55 -16.05
N VAL A 18 11.08 -6.64 -15.55
CA VAL A 18 10.02 -5.66 -15.81
C VAL A 18 9.82 -4.78 -14.58
N ALA A 19 9.97 -3.46 -14.73
CA ALA A 19 9.91 -2.54 -13.61
C ALA A 19 8.48 -2.32 -13.09
N LYS A 20 7.48 -2.21 -13.98
CA LYS A 20 6.07 -2.06 -13.58
C LYS A 20 5.48 -3.43 -13.23
N PRO A 21 4.55 -3.53 -12.27
CA PRO A 21 3.82 -4.76 -12.05
C PRO A 21 3.04 -5.15 -13.32
N VAL A 22 2.94 -6.45 -13.57
CA VAL A 22 2.11 -6.99 -14.67
C VAL A 22 0.62 -7.02 -14.29
N SER A 23 0.32 -7.01 -12.99
CA SER A 23 -1.03 -6.92 -12.45
C SER A 23 -1.00 -6.27 -11.07
N VAL A 24 -1.99 -5.40 -10.83
CA VAL A 24 -2.42 -4.90 -9.53
C VAL A 24 -3.89 -5.31 -9.41
N MET A 25 -4.29 -5.89 -8.28
CA MET A 25 -5.68 -6.29 -8.05
C MET A 25 -6.07 -5.88 -6.64
N VAL A 26 -7.32 -5.45 -6.47
CA VAL A 26 -7.91 -5.08 -5.19
C VAL A 26 -9.15 -5.95 -4.95
N ASP A 27 -9.27 -6.56 -3.78
CA ASP A 27 -10.48 -7.21 -3.29
C ASP A 27 -10.85 -6.61 -1.94
N THR A 28 -12.04 -6.03 -1.83
CA THR A 28 -12.52 -5.41 -0.58
C THR A 28 -13.50 -6.28 0.19
N PHE A 29 -13.74 -7.51 -0.29
CA PHE A 29 -14.67 -8.47 0.29
C PHE A 29 -16.08 -7.89 0.48
N GLY A 30 -16.50 -7.02 -0.45
CA GLY A 30 -17.81 -6.35 -0.44
C GLY A 30 -17.95 -5.26 0.65
N THR A 31 -16.85 -4.75 1.19
CA THR A 31 -16.87 -3.70 2.22
C THR A 31 -16.51 -2.31 1.70
N ASN A 32 -16.24 -2.19 0.40
CA ASN A 32 -15.93 -0.94 -0.27
C ASN A 32 -17.06 0.10 -0.13
N LYS A 33 -16.66 1.37 -0.05
CA LYS A 33 -17.56 2.55 -0.06
C LYS A 33 -17.60 3.23 -1.43
N ILE A 34 -16.68 2.87 -2.32
CA ILE A 34 -16.57 3.31 -3.72
C ILE A 34 -16.24 2.09 -4.59
N ASP A 35 -16.44 2.16 -5.90
CA ASP A 35 -16.14 1.05 -6.81
C ASP A 35 -14.68 0.57 -6.69
N GLU A 36 -14.48 -0.76 -6.71
CA GLU A 36 -13.14 -1.36 -6.55
C GLU A 36 -12.18 -0.94 -7.66
N GLU A 37 -12.68 -0.80 -8.89
CA GLU A 37 -11.92 -0.25 -10.03
C GLU A 37 -11.37 1.15 -9.70
N LYS A 38 -12.17 2.00 -9.04
CA LYS A 38 -11.73 3.33 -8.60
C LYS A 38 -10.68 3.24 -7.49
N ILE A 39 -10.78 2.24 -6.60
CA ILE A 39 -9.74 2.00 -5.57
C ILE A 39 -8.43 1.58 -6.24
N GLU A 40 -8.48 0.68 -7.23
CA GLU A 40 -7.32 0.26 -8.00
C GLU A 40 -6.65 1.43 -8.72
N GLU A 41 -7.43 2.30 -9.37
CA GLU A 41 -6.93 3.54 -9.98
C GLU A 41 -6.25 4.46 -8.97
N LEU A 42 -6.85 4.65 -7.79
CA LEU A 42 -6.27 5.46 -6.72
C LEU A 42 -4.94 4.87 -6.22
N VAL A 43 -4.84 3.55 -6.10
CA VAL A 43 -3.59 2.87 -5.74
C VAL A 43 -2.52 3.14 -6.79
N ALA A 44 -2.84 2.94 -8.07
CA ALA A 44 -1.90 3.14 -9.17
C ALA A 44 -1.44 4.61 -9.31
N LYS A 45 -2.33 5.56 -9.01
CA LYS A 45 -2.03 7.00 -9.09
C LYS A 45 -1.19 7.50 -7.92
N ASN A 46 -1.43 6.98 -6.72
CA ASN A 46 -0.81 7.49 -5.49
C ASN A 46 0.39 6.66 -5.00
N SER A 47 0.69 5.53 -5.66
CA SER A 47 1.81 4.66 -5.29
C SER A 47 2.64 4.27 -6.51
N ASP A 48 3.94 4.60 -6.48
CA ASP A 48 4.88 4.10 -7.47
C ASP A 48 5.28 2.67 -7.12
N LEU A 49 4.55 1.71 -7.68
CA LEU A 49 4.73 0.28 -7.43
C LEU A 49 5.92 -0.33 -8.20
N ARG A 50 6.78 0.47 -8.84
CA ARG A 50 8.05 -0.08 -9.35
C ARG A 50 8.98 -0.40 -8.17
N PRO A 51 9.88 -1.39 -8.25
CA PRO A 51 10.81 -1.69 -7.15
C PRO A 51 11.58 -0.48 -6.62
N VAL A 52 12.08 0.39 -7.52
CA VAL A 52 12.75 1.63 -7.14
C VAL A 52 11.80 2.67 -6.53
N GLY A 53 10.55 2.71 -7.01
CA GLY A 53 9.49 3.57 -6.49
C GLY A 53 9.15 3.21 -5.05
N ILE A 54 8.96 1.92 -4.76
CA ILE A 54 8.69 1.40 -3.42
C ILE A 54 9.85 1.73 -2.47
N ILE A 55 11.11 1.51 -2.91
CA ILE A 55 12.29 1.83 -2.11
C ILE A 55 12.33 3.31 -1.72
N ASN A 56 12.04 4.20 -2.68
CA ASN A 56 12.09 5.64 -2.46
C ASN A 56 10.91 6.12 -1.59
N MET A 57 9.71 5.62 -1.87
CA MET A 57 8.48 5.99 -1.18
C MET A 57 8.50 5.61 0.30
N LEU A 58 9.10 4.47 0.64
CA LEU A 58 9.20 3.97 2.01
C LEU A 58 10.58 4.20 2.66
N ASP A 59 11.50 4.86 1.94
CA ASP A 59 12.88 5.10 2.39
C ASP A 59 13.57 3.83 2.95
N LEU A 60 13.65 2.79 2.11
CA LEU A 60 14.02 1.44 2.54
C LEU A 60 15.53 1.17 2.62
N ARG A 61 16.38 2.06 2.09
CA ARG A 61 17.85 1.87 2.08
C ARG A 61 18.49 2.31 3.39
N ARG A 62 17.99 1.78 4.51
CA ARG A 62 18.42 2.07 5.87
C ARG A 62 18.50 0.79 6.70
N PRO A 63 19.27 0.75 7.79
CA PRO A 63 19.39 -0.43 8.65
C PRO A 63 18.18 -0.58 9.59
N ILE A 64 16.98 -0.79 9.04
CA ILE A 64 15.70 -0.80 9.80
C ILE A 64 15.10 -2.20 10.00
N TYR A 65 15.75 -3.26 9.52
CA TYR A 65 15.14 -4.60 9.41
C TYR A 65 15.35 -5.52 10.62
N ALA A 66 16.35 -5.27 11.48
CA ALA A 66 16.63 -6.17 12.61
C ALA A 66 15.44 -6.25 13.58
N GLN A 67 14.77 -5.12 13.83
CA GLN A 67 13.57 -5.04 14.68
C GLN A 67 12.34 -5.79 14.13
N THR A 68 12.31 -6.09 12.83
CA THR A 68 11.19 -6.80 12.19
C THR A 68 11.37 -8.33 12.18
N ALA A 69 12.53 -8.84 12.61
CA ALA A 69 12.85 -10.27 12.57
C ALA A 69 12.08 -11.13 13.59
N ALA A 70 11.40 -10.49 14.55
CA ALA A 70 10.54 -11.14 15.52
C ALA A 70 9.25 -10.34 15.72
N TYR A 71 8.21 -11.03 16.21
CA TYR A 71 6.89 -10.46 16.52
C TYR A 71 6.11 -9.93 15.31
N GLY A 72 6.56 -10.23 14.08
CA GLY A 72 5.86 -9.88 12.84
C GLY A 72 6.30 -8.53 12.24
N HIS A 73 6.05 -8.39 10.94
CA HIS A 73 6.42 -7.22 10.15
C HIS A 73 5.32 -6.15 10.08
N PHE A 74 4.07 -6.52 10.34
CA PHE A 74 2.89 -5.67 10.17
C PHE A 74 2.10 -5.49 11.47
N GLY A 75 1.40 -4.35 11.60
CA GLY A 75 0.52 -4.06 12.74
C GLY A 75 1.22 -3.82 14.07
N ARG A 76 2.54 -3.63 14.05
CA ARG A 76 3.36 -3.33 15.23
C ARG A 76 3.18 -1.87 15.61
N THR A 77 2.88 -1.61 16.88
CA THR A 77 2.65 -0.25 17.42
C THR A 77 3.80 0.24 18.29
N ASP A 78 4.80 -0.61 18.53
CA ASP A 78 5.96 -0.38 19.40
C ASP A 78 7.22 0.07 18.64
N ILE A 79 7.19 0.07 17.31
CA ILE A 79 8.31 0.46 16.43
C ILE A 79 7.81 1.31 15.24
N ASP A 80 8.62 2.27 14.77
CA ASP A 80 8.28 3.08 13.59
C ASP A 80 8.72 2.38 12.30
N LEU A 81 7.75 1.88 11.54
CA LEU A 81 7.95 1.23 10.26
C LEU A 81 7.29 2.06 9.14
N PRO A 82 8.00 2.34 8.03
CA PRO A 82 7.50 3.26 7.01
C PRO A 82 6.23 2.76 6.32
N TRP A 83 6.01 1.45 6.21
CA TRP A 83 4.81 0.86 5.60
C TRP A 83 3.58 0.82 6.52
N GLU A 84 3.73 1.10 7.81
CA GLU A 84 2.60 1.21 8.75
C GLU A 84 2.03 2.64 8.79
N LYS A 85 2.70 3.61 8.15
CA LYS A 85 2.25 5.00 8.11
C LYS A 85 0.98 5.12 7.28
N THR A 86 0.04 5.92 7.79
CA THR A 86 -1.25 6.21 7.15
C THR A 86 -1.29 7.64 6.59
N ASP A 87 -0.13 8.16 6.22
CA ASP A 87 0.09 9.53 5.73
C ASP A 87 -0.68 9.88 4.44
N LYS A 88 -0.98 8.88 3.60
CA LYS A 88 -1.79 9.06 2.39
C LYS A 88 -3.30 8.96 2.62
N ALA A 89 -3.75 8.69 3.84
CA ALA A 89 -5.15 8.40 4.12
C ALA A 89 -6.09 9.56 3.74
N ASP A 90 -5.73 10.78 4.14
CA ASP A 90 -6.54 11.96 3.91
C ASP A 90 -6.60 12.31 2.41
N ASP A 91 -5.47 12.21 1.70
CA ASP A 91 -5.40 12.44 0.26
C ASP A 91 -6.25 11.44 -0.54
N LEU A 92 -6.21 10.16 -0.15
CA LEU A 92 -7.02 9.11 -0.77
C LEU A 92 -8.51 9.34 -0.52
N LYS A 93 -8.87 9.73 0.70
CA LYS A 93 -10.26 10.04 1.06
C LYS A 93 -10.79 11.22 0.25
N ALA A 94 -10.00 12.29 0.13
CA ALA A 94 -10.35 13.47 -0.67
C ALA A 94 -10.51 13.13 -2.16
N GLN A 95 -9.61 12.34 -2.74
CA GLN A 95 -9.70 11.91 -4.14
C GLN A 95 -10.89 10.96 -4.40
N ALA A 96 -11.29 10.18 -3.39
CA ALA A 96 -12.46 9.33 -3.46
C ALA A 96 -13.78 10.11 -3.41
N GLY A 97 -13.77 11.32 -2.83
CA GLY A 97 -14.95 12.16 -2.61
C GLY A 97 -15.70 11.85 -1.32
N LEU A 98 -14.98 11.41 -0.28
CA LEU A 98 -15.50 10.99 1.03
C LEU A 98 -15.13 11.94 2.17
#